data_AF-A0A6C0RAI2-F1
#
_entry.id   AF-A0A6C0RAI2-F1
#
_cell.length_a   1.000
_cell.length_b   1.000
_cell.length_c   1.000
_cell.angle_alpha   90.00
_cell.angle_beta   90.00
_cell.angle_gamma   90.00
#
_symmetry.space_group_name_H-M   'P 1'
#
loop_
_entity.id
_entity.type
_entity.pdbx_description
1 polymer ?
#
loop_
_entity_poly.entity_id
_entity_poly.type
_entity_poly.pdbx_seq_one_letter_code
_entity_poly.pdbx_strand_id
1 'polypeptide(L)'
;MKTKNITFKTFTKQLSWIFILLLSVTIISCNSSNKQDNNKEELAEDLQEVQEDVNAILEKEKEELKKEVDSAITDFNEQLYIYEDQLKQGTKQVSTETKNLVEELKVKRDSLAVQVNEAQEHGAQNWEEFKEELKHDTENFKESVAAFFEDNK
;
A
#
# COMPACT_ATOMS: atom_id res chain seq x y z
N MET A 1 -45.90 -4.14 -32.11
CA MET A 1 -45.82 -2.68 -31.87
C MET A 1 -44.56 -2.41 -31.06
N LYS A 2 -43.54 -1.86 -31.72
CA LYS A 2 -42.37 -1.09 -31.25
C LYS A 2 -41.78 -1.40 -29.85
N THR A 3 -40.73 -2.23 -29.82
CA THR A 3 -39.58 -1.97 -28.96
C THR A 3 -38.64 -1.01 -29.69
N LYS A 4 -38.26 0.09 -29.04
CA LYS A 4 -37.26 1.03 -29.54
C LYS A 4 -35.99 0.88 -28.70
N ASN A 5 -34.90 0.55 -29.39
CA ASN A 5 -33.51 1.01 -29.29
C ASN A 5 -33.03 1.62 -27.95
N ILE A 6 -31.77 1.35 -27.59
CA ILE A 6 -30.62 2.21 -27.93
C ILE A 6 -29.32 1.55 -27.43
N THR A 7 -28.40 1.38 -28.38
CA THR A 7 -26.98 1.03 -28.26
C THR A 7 -26.23 2.09 -27.45
N PHE A 8 -25.50 1.68 -26.41
CA PHE A 8 -24.58 2.56 -25.71
C PHE A 8 -23.26 2.66 -26.50
N LYS A 9 -23.00 3.87 -27.00
CA LYS A 9 -21.78 4.24 -27.72
C LYS A 9 -20.61 4.41 -26.75
N THR A 10 -19.46 4.03 -27.26
CA THR A 10 -18.09 4.31 -26.81
C THR A 10 -17.92 5.73 -26.26
N PHE A 11 -17.56 5.84 -24.98
CA PHE A 11 -17.06 7.08 -24.38
C PHE A 11 -15.61 7.31 -24.81
N THR A 12 -15.45 8.02 -25.91
CA THR A 12 -14.17 8.64 -26.28
C THR A 12 -14.08 9.98 -25.55
N LYS A 13 -13.18 10.05 -24.56
CA LYS A 13 -12.86 11.27 -23.81
C LYS A 13 -12.24 12.30 -24.76
N GLN A 14 -12.99 13.33 -25.10
CA GLN A 14 -12.40 14.61 -25.48
C GLN A 14 -12.02 15.36 -24.21
N LEU A 15 -10.72 15.47 -23.95
CA LEU A 15 -10.15 16.63 -23.31
C LEU A 15 -9.00 17.13 -24.16
N SER A 16 -9.32 18.15 -24.94
CA SER A 16 -8.37 19.05 -25.57
C SER A 16 -7.72 19.88 -24.47
N TRP A 17 -6.42 19.74 -24.27
CA TRP A 17 -5.62 20.81 -23.67
C TRP A 17 -4.32 20.97 -24.45
N ILE A 18 -4.22 22.13 -25.07
CA ILE A 18 -3.13 22.66 -25.87
C ILE A 18 -1.88 22.78 -24.99
N PHE A 19 -0.85 21.98 -25.26
CA PHE A 19 0.52 22.26 -24.83
C PHE A 19 1.29 22.87 -26.01
N ILE A 20 1.20 24.20 -26.11
CA ILE A 20 2.21 25.01 -26.77
C ILE A 20 3.34 25.18 -25.76
N LEU A 21 4.48 24.55 -26.01
CA LEU A 21 5.76 25.02 -25.47
C LEU A 21 6.85 24.73 -26.50
N LEU A 22 7.04 25.74 -27.34
CA LEU A 22 8.03 25.87 -28.38
C LEU A 22 9.34 26.29 -27.71
N LEU A 23 10.07 25.33 -27.13
CA LEU A 23 11.43 25.54 -26.62
C LEU A 23 12.41 25.53 -27.80
N SER A 24 12.44 26.65 -28.51
CA SER A 24 13.54 26.99 -29.42
C SER A 24 14.76 27.33 -28.56
N VAL A 25 15.67 26.38 -28.47
CA VAL A 25 17.01 26.57 -27.92
C VAL A 25 17.78 27.49 -28.86
N THR A 26 17.76 28.80 -28.59
CA THR A 26 18.77 29.71 -29.12
C THR A 26 19.95 29.70 -28.16
N ILE A 27 21.00 28.97 -28.54
CA ILE A 27 22.30 29.00 -27.86
C ILE A 27 22.93 30.35 -28.21
N ILE A 28 22.65 31.39 -27.43
CA ILE A 28 23.44 32.61 -27.47
C ILE A 28 24.74 32.32 -26.71
N SER A 29 25.77 32.07 -27.51
CA SER A 29 27.18 32.16 -27.12
C SER A 29 27.43 33.49 -26.41
N CYS A 30 27.82 33.43 -25.14
CA CYS A 30 28.45 34.53 -24.42
C CYS A 30 29.73 34.02 -23.77
N ASN A 31 30.84 34.55 -24.29
CA ASN A 31 32.19 34.43 -23.79
C ASN A 31 32.28 35.05 -22.38
N SER A 32 32.36 34.21 -21.34
CA SER A 32 32.72 34.63 -19.99
C SER A 32 33.49 33.49 -19.32
N SER A 33 34.70 33.83 -18.90
CA SER A 33 35.72 32.99 -18.29
C SER A 33 35.25 32.18 -17.07
N ASN A 34 35.63 30.89 -17.06
CA ASN A 34 35.97 30.04 -15.91
C ASN A 34 35.45 30.51 -14.54
N LYS A 35 34.27 30.01 -14.15
CA LYS A 35 33.82 29.76 -12.76
C LYS A 35 32.44 29.08 -12.81
N GLN A 36 32.39 27.86 -13.32
CA GLN A 36 31.13 27.08 -13.39
C GLN A 36 31.40 25.56 -13.37
N ASP A 37 32.37 25.11 -12.58
CA ASP A 37 32.56 23.67 -12.31
C ASP A 37 32.16 23.31 -10.87
N ASN A 38 32.47 24.15 -9.88
CA ASN A 38 32.17 23.86 -8.47
C ASN A 38 30.66 23.69 -8.18
N ASN A 39 29.77 24.44 -8.83
CA ASN A 39 28.33 24.40 -8.54
C ASN A 39 27.62 23.16 -9.11
N LYS A 40 28.22 22.45 -10.08
CA LYS A 40 27.64 21.21 -10.62
C LYS A 40 27.96 20.00 -9.75
N GLU A 41 29.14 20.01 -9.15
CA GLU A 41 29.59 18.98 -8.21
C GLU A 41 28.82 19.12 -6.89
N GLU A 42 28.72 20.33 -6.34
CA GLU A 42 27.89 20.65 -5.15
C GLU A 42 26.42 20.28 -5.37
N LEU A 43 25.83 20.62 -6.53
CA LEU A 43 24.45 20.23 -6.84
C LEU A 43 24.28 18.71 -7.02
N ALA A 44 25.31 18.00 -7.51
CA ALA A 44 25.25 16.55 -7.64
C ALA A 44 25.37 15.85 -6.28
N GLU A 45 26.20 16.38 -5.38
CA GLU A 45 26.31 15.95 -3.98
C GLU A 45 24.99 16.20 -3.24
N ASP A 46 24.43 17.41 -3.32
CA ASP A 46 23.14 17.74 -2.70
C ASP A 46 22.00 16.82 -3.18
N LEU A 47 21.98 16.50 -4.49
CA LEU A 47 20.97 15.59 -5.04
C LEU A 47 21.19 14.14 -4.57
N GLN A 48 22.43 13.71 -4.37
CA GLN A 48 22.74 12.39 -3.82
C GLN A 48 22.34 12.29 -2.34
N GLU A 49 22.65 13.30 -1.53
CA GLU A 49 22.27 13.37 -0.12
C GLU A 49 20.74 13.32 0.04
N VAL A 50 20.01 14.11 -0.75
CA VAL A 50 18.53 14.09 -0.75
C VAL A 50 17.99 12.71 -1.16
N GLN A 51 18.61 12.04 -2.12
CA GLN A 51 18.19 10.70 -2.56
C GLN A 51 18.41 9.65 -1.45
N GLU A 52 19.53 9.74 -0.72
CA GLU A 52 19.84 8.87 0.41
C GLU A 52 18.85 9.09 1.56
N ASP A 53 18.56 10.35 1.90
CA ASP A 53 17.58 10.71 2.93
C ASP A 53 16.18 10.20 2.60
N VAL A 54 15.73 10.37 1.35
CA VAL A 54 14.42 9.87 0.90
C VAL A 54 14.35 8.35 1.02
N ASN A 55 15.42 7.64 0.64
CA ASN A 55 15.47 6.19 0.77
C ASN A 55 15.48 5.75 2.24
N ALA A 56 16.23 6.43 3.11
CA ALA A 56 16.28 6.11 4.54
C ALA A 56 14.91 6.32 5.22
N ILE A 57 14.19 7.39 4.86
CA ILE A 57 12.82 7.64 5.33
C ILE A 57 11.89 6.53 4.84
N LEU A 58 11.95 6.19 3.55
CA LEU A 58 11.12 5.14 2.96
C LEU A 58 11.33 3.79 3.65
N GLU A 59 12.58 3.38 3.89
CA GLU A 59 12.88 2.11 4.58
C GLU A 59 12.39 2.12 6.03
N LYS A 60 12.45 3.27 6.71
CA LYS A 60 11.88 3.42 8.06
C LYS A 60 10.36 3.26 8.04
N GLU A 61 9.67 3.87 7.08
CA GLU A 61 8.21 3.73 6.95
C GLU A 61 7.80 2.29 6.62
N LYS A 62 8.54 1.59 5.76
CA LYS A 62 8.33 0.17 5.45
C LYS A 62 8.43 -0.69 6.70
N GLU A 63 9.47 -0.47 7.51
CA GLU A 63 9.69 -1.21 8.74
C GLU A 63 8.60 -0.91 9.80
N GLU A 64 8.13 0.32 9.89
CA GLU A 64 7.02 0.68 10.79
C GLU A 64 5.71 0.03 10.36
N LEU A 65 5.39 0.09 9.07
CA LEU A 65 4.21 -0.59 8.51
C LEU A 65 4.30 -2.10 8.75
N LYS A 66 5.50 -2.69 8.57
CA LYS A 66 5.72 -4.10 8.83
C LYS A 66 5.40 -4.49 10.27
N LYS A 67 5.90 -3.72 11.23
CA LYS A 67 5.63 -3.94 12.65
C LYS A 67 4.14 -3.85 12.98
N GLU A 68 3.44 -2.89 12.39
CA GLU A 68 2.01 -2.70 12.61
C GLU A 68 1.20 -3.92 12.14
N VAL A 69 1.46 -4.40 10.92
CA VAL A 69 0.80 -5.60 10.36
C VAL A 69 1.18 -6.85 11.16
N ASP A 70 2.47 -7.04 11.46
CA ASP A 70 2.94 -8.21 12.21
C ASP A 70 2.33 -8.26 13.62
N SER A 71 2.11 -7.10 14.25
CA SER A 71 1.40 -7.00 15.53
C SER A 71 -0.05 -7.47 15.40
N ALA A 72 -0.79 -6.99 14.40
CA ALA A 72 -2.18 -7.39 14.18
C ALA A 72 -2.31 -8.90 13.92
N ILE A 73 -1.38 -9.46 13.14
CA ILE A 73 -1.31 -10.90 12.86
C ILE A 73 -1.01 -11.70 14.14
N THR A 74 -0.09 -11.21 14.97
CA THR A 74 0.28 -11.85 16.24
C THR A 74 -0.91 -11.89 17.19
N ASP A 75 -1.59 -10.76 17.38
CA ASP A 75 -2.77 -10.65 18.24
C ASP A 75 -3.90 -11.59 17.80
N PHE A 76 -4.11 -11.72 16.49
CA PHE A 76 -5.07 -12.69 15.95
C PHE A 76 -4.65 -14.13 16.24
N ASN A 77 -3.38 -14.48 16.02
CA ASN A 77 -2.87 -15.83 16.22
C ASN A 77 -2.97 -16.27 17.69
N GLU A 78 -2.75 -15.36 18.64
CA GLU A 78 -2.91 -15.63 20.07
C GLU A 78 -4.37 -15.92 20.43
N GLN A 79 -5.30 -15.09 19.97
CA GLN A 79 -6.74 -15.30 20.21
C GLN A 79 -7.25 -16.58 19.54
N LEU A 80 -6.79 -16.85 18.32
CA LEU A 80 -7.12 -18.06 17.57
C LEU A 80 -6.61 -19.31 18.30
N TYR A 81 -5.38 -19.28 18.83
CA TYR A 81 -4.83 -20.40 19.59
C TYR A 81 -5.71 -20.75 20.80
N ILE A 82 -6.10 -19.74 21.60
CA ILE A 82 -6.99 -19.92 22.75
C ILE A 82 -8.33 -20.49 22.30
N TYR A 83 -8.89 -19.95 21.22
CA TYR A 83 -10.17 -20.39 20.67
C TYR A 83 -10.14 -21.84 20.19
N GLU A 84 -9.11 -22.24 19.44
CA GLU A 84 -8.93 -23.62 18.98
C GLU A 84 -8.68 -24.60 20.14
N ASP A 85 -8.02 -24.16 21.20
CA ASP A 85 -7.83 -24.96 22.42
C ASP A 85 -9.17 -25.20 23.14
N GLN A 86 -10.01 -24.18 23.29
CA GLN A 86 -11.36 -24.33 23.86
C GLN A 86 -12.23 -25.31 23.07
N LEU A 87 -12.11 -25.30 21.74
CA LEU A 87 -12.80 -26.27 20.87
C LEU A 87 -12.31 -27.70 21.12
N LYS A 88 -10.98 -27.89 21.22
CA LYS A 88 -10.38 -29.21 21.47
C LYS A 88 -10.74 -29.77 22.84
N GLN A 89 -10.79 -28.91 23.85
CA GLN A 89 -11.22 -29.29 25.21
C GLN A 89 -12.73 -29.50 25.33
N GLY A 90 -13.50 -29.13 24.29
CA GLY A 90 -14.95 -29.21 24.29
C GLY A 90 -15.63 -28.18 25.21
N THR A 91 -14.87 -27.18 25.70
CA THR A 91 -15.39 -26.07 26.51
C THR A 91 -16.10 -25.03 25.65
N LYS A 92 -15.94 -25.11 24.33
CA LYS A 92 -16.67 -24.31 23.33
C LYS A 92 -17.21 -25.22 22.22
N GLN A 93 -18.47 -25.01 21.82
CA GLN A 93 -19.09 -25.65 20.66
C GLN A 93 -19.44 -24.58 19.64
N VAL A 94 -19.16 -24.85 18.37
CA VAL A 94 -19.32 -23.86 17.30
C VAL A 94 -20.02 -24.44 16.09
N SER A 95 -20.76 -23.58 15.41
CA SER A 95 -21.43 -23.93 14.16
C SER A 95 -20.41 -24.09 13.03
N THR A 96 -20.86 -24.68 11.91
CA THR A 96 -20.07 -24.68 10.67
C THR A 96 -19.81 -23.26 10.17
N GLU A 97 -20.78 -22.36 10.32
CA GLU A 97 -20.64 -20.96 9.92
C GLU A 97 -19.49 -20.28 10.67
N THR A 98 -19.43 -20.47 11.98
CA THR A 98 -18.36 -19.94 12.81
C THR A 98 -16.98 -20.49 12.40
N LYS A 99 -16.90 -21.76 11.98
CA LYS A 99 -15.65 -22.33 11.45
C LYS A 99 -15.25 -21.69 10.12
N ASN A 100 -16.22 -21.41 9.25
CA ASN A 100 -15.97 -20.72 7.99
C ASN A 100 -15.46 -19.29 8.21
N LEU A 101 -15.99 -18.57 9.20
CA LEU A 101 -15.49 -17.24 9.57
C LEU A 101 -14.03 -17.28 10.06
N VAL A 102 -13.65 -18.31 10.83
CA VAL A 102 -12.24 -18.52 11.22
C VAL A 102 -11.37 -18.79 9.98
N GLU A 103 -11.84 -19.66 9.08
CA GLU A 103 -11.50 -19.75 7.64
C GLU A 103 -11.05 -18.42 7.02
N GLU A 104 -12.03 -17.53 6.91
CA GLU A 104 -11.88 -16.25 6.23
C GLU A 104 -10.86 -15.34 6.92
N LEU A 105 -10.86 -15.32 8.26
CA LEU A 105 -9.87 -14.55 9.03
C LEU A 105 -8.45 -15.09 8.83
N LYS A 106 -8.26 -16.42 8.76
CA LYS A 106 -6.96 -17.02 8.46
C LYS A 106 -6.47 -16.65 7.06
N VAL A 107 -7.36 -16.67 6.07
CA VAL A 107 -7.03 -16.26 4.69
C VAL A 107 -6.64 -14.78 4.63
N LYS A 108 -7.39 -13.89 5.30
CA LYS A 108 -7.04 -12.46 5.39
C LYS A 108 -5.68 -12.25 6.06
N ARG A 109 -5.42 -12.95 7.17
CA ARG A 109 -4.13 -12.92 7.87
C ARG A 109 -2.97 -13.36 6.98
N ASP A 110 -3.16 -14.43 6.21
CA ASP A 110 -2.16 -14.92 5.27
C ASP A 110 -1.93 -13.91 4.12
N SER A 111 -3.00 -13.26 3.64
CA SER A 111 -2.89 -12.20 2.63
C SER A 111 -2.10 -10.99 3.13
N LEU A 112 -2.39 -10.50 4.34
CA LEU A 112 -1.64 -9.41 4.96
C LEU A 112 -0.15 -9.76 5.13
N ALA A 113 0.14 -11.00 5.54
CA ALA A 113 1.51 -11.48 5.67
C ALA A 113 2.26 -11.49 4.33
N VAL A 114 1.59 -11.77 3.22
CA VAL A 114 2.18 -11.69 1.88
C VAL A 114 2.42 -10.23 1.50
N GLN A 115 1.37 -9.40 1.56
CA GLN A 115 1.45 -7.99 1.15
C GLN A 115 2.53 -7.23 1.93
N VAL A 116 2.63 -7.43 3.24
CA VAL A 116 3.64 -6.73 4.05
C VAL A 116 5.08 -7.14 3.72
N ASN A 117 5.30 -8.37 3.24
CA ASN A 117 6.61 -8.81 2.79
C ASN A 117 6.95 -8.26 1.39
N GLU A 118 5.93 -7.99 0.57
CA GLU A 118 6.08 -7.33 -0.74
C GLU A 118 6.40 -5.83 -0.61
N ALA A 119 6.18 -5.22 0.57
CA ALA A 119 6.50 -3.81 0.84
C ALA A 119 7.92 -3.40 0.45
N GLN A 120 8.88 -4.32 0.52
CA GLN A 120 10.28 -4.10 0.13
C GLN A 120 10.46 -3.86 -1.36
N GLU A 121 9.56 -4.39 -2.21
CA GLU A 121 9.59 -4.25 -3.67
C GLU A 121 9.06 -2.89 -4.14
N HIS A 122 8.37 -2.15 -3.27
CA HIS A 122 7.81 -0.83 -3.57
C HIS A 122 8.87 0.27 -3.41
N GLY A 123 8.90 1.19 -4.38
CA GLY A 123 9.77 2.37 -4.37
C GLY A 123 8.99 3.62 -4.01
N ALA A 124 9.68 4.76 -3.86
CA ALA A 124 9.06 6.02 -3.45
C ALA A 124 7.86 6.45 -4.33
N GLN A 125 7.82 6.04 -5.60
CA GLN A 125 6.75 6.43 -6.54
C GLN A 125 5.40 5.77 -6.26
N ASN A 126 5.38 4.54 -5.74
CA ASN A 126 4.17 3.76 -5.50
C ASN A 126 3.97 3.38 -4.03
N TRP A 127 4.82 3.92 -3.16
CA TRP A 127 4.81 3.62 -1.73
C TRP A 127 3.55 4.11 -1.02
N GLU A 128 3.12 5.35 -1.29
CA GLU A 128 1.99 5.94 -0.57
C GLU A 128 0.68 5.19 -0.83
N GLU A 129 0.39 4.86 -2.09
CA GLU A 129 -0.81 4.09 -2.46
C GLU A 129 -0.81 2.71 -1.80
N PHE A 130 0.31 1.99 -1.89
CA PHE A 130 0.48 0.69 -1.23
C PHE A 130 0.32 0.79 0.29
N LYS A 131 0.94 1.79 0.93
CA LYS A 131 0.86 2.03 2.37
C LYS A 131 -0.57 2.29 2.82
N GLU A 132 -1.34 3.10 2.07
CA GLU A 132 -2.73 3.38 2.37
C GLU A 132 -3.62 2.14 2.24
N GLU A 133 -3.45 1.36 1.17
CA GLU A 133 -4.20 0.12 0.96
C GLU A 133 -3.91 -0.91 2.05
N LEU A 134 -2.63 -1.19 2.34
CA LEU A 134 -2.26 -2.16 3.36
C LEU A 134 -2.71 -1.74 4.76
N LYS A 135 -2.66 -0.44 5.08
CA LYS A 135 -3.22 0.08 6.34
C LYS A 135 -4.72 -0.12 6.43
N HIS A 136 -5.45 0.17 5.34
CA HIS A 136 -6.89 -0.05 5.29
C HIS A 136 -7.24 -1.52 5.51
N ASP A 137 -6.55 -2.43 4.81
CA ASP A 137 -6.75 -3.88 4.94
C ASP A 137 -6.42 -4.38 6.36
N THR A 138 -5.37 -3.82 6.97
CA THR A 138 -4.95 -4.16 8.34
C THR A 138 -6.00 -3.72 9.36
N GLU A 139 -6.56 -2.51 9.24
CA GLU A 139 -7.62 -2.03 10.13
C GLU A 139 -8.91 -2.83 9.93
N ASN A 140 -9.33 -3.08 8.69
CA ASN A 140 -10.49 -3.94 8.41
C ASN A 140 -10.31 -5.35 8.99
N PHE A 141 -9.09 -5.88 8.96
CA PHE A 141 -8.76 -7.16 9.57
C PHE A 141 -8.90 -7.10 11.09
N LYS A 142 -8.33 -6.08 11.76
CA LYS A 142 -8.44 -5.89 13.20
C LYS A 142 -9.89 -5.75 13.66
N GLU A 143 -10.70 -4.99 12.93
CA GLU A 143 -12.14 -4.85 13.18
C GLU A 143 -12.87 -6.20 13.03
N SER A 144 -12.58 -6.95 11.96
CA SER A 144 -13.16 -8.28 11.72
C SER A 144 -12.80 -9.28 12.83
N VAL A 145 -11.54 -9.25 13.28
CA VAL A 145 -11.04 -10.09 14.37
C VAL A 145 -11.72 -9.73 15.69
N ALA A 146 -11.79 -8.43 16.02
CA ALA A 146 -12.43 -7.96 17.24
C ALA A 146 -13.91 -8.36 17.29
N ALA A 147 -14.65 -8.11 16.21
CA ALA A 147 -16.06 -8.48 16.09
C ALA A 147 -16.26 -10.00 16.26
N PHE A 148 -15.46 -10.81 15.56
CA PHE A 148 -15.53 -12.27 15.67
C PHE A 148 -15.34 -12.75 17.11
N PHE A 149 -14.28 -12.31 17.78
CA PHE A 149 -13.99 -12.79 19.13
C PHE A 149 -14.90 -12.19 20.20
N GLU A 150 -15.50 -11.02 19.96
CA GLU A 150 -16.53 -10.46 20.85
C GLU A 150 -17.84 -11.26 20.77
N ASP A 151 -18.29 -11.59 19.55
CA ASP A 151 -19.52 -12.35 19.31
C ASP A 151 -19.43 -13.82 19.76
N ASN A 152 -18.21 -14.35 19.86
CA ASN A 152 -17.95 -15.77 20.13
C ASN A 152 -17.15 -16.00 21.43
N LYS A 153 -17.29 -15.13 22.46
CA LYS A 153 -16.67 -15.34 23.79
C LYS A 153 -17.21 -16.57 24.51
#